data_AF-A0A4U7N5A3-F1
#
_entry.id   AF-A0A4U7N5A3-F1
#
_cell.length_a   1.000
_cell.length_b   1.000
_cell.length_c   1.000
_cell.angle_alpha   90.00
_cell.angle_beta   90.00
_cell.angle_gamma   90.00
#
_symmetry.space_group_name_H-M   'P 1'
#
loop_
_entity.id
_entity.type
_entity.pdbx_description
1 polymer ?
#
loop_
_entity_poly.entity_id
_entity_poly.type
_entity_poly.pdbx_seq_one_letter_code
_entity_poly.pdbx_strand_id
1 'polypeptide(L)'
;MFEGAMKFRLKYVVEDTDRHGNVRLYYRRNGRKTRLRGPAGSPEFLLDYRAAAAEPKSPTNKTEQTGRVVPRSIRWLCVQYFKSAMFQELDPRTQKVRRAILERFCQNKGDGDKPFALLLHRHIRVRRDEMADRPEAANSMVKALRQLYRFALRYDHHEDNPADKVEYLKGNADGFHSWSLAEIEKFEDTHPIGTPARLALALALYTGQRRADLVVFGKQHVRDGWLIFTQHKGRNRSPVRLEIPIIQELQTIIDQTPTGDLAFLVTAFNRPFTSNGFGNRFRKWCDEAGLSNCSVHGLRKAAAARLAELGCTEQEIMSITGHRTSKEVTRYTRAASQKTRAESALRRMSAEQTPDKSVPLLDGVVSSGTKAQSK
;
A
#
# COMPACT_ATOMS: atom_id res chain seq x y z
N MET A 1 72.35 12.08 39.62
CA MET A 1 72.95 12.07 38.28
C MET A 1 72.01 11.32 37.36
N PHE A 2 71.79 11.89 36.18
CA PHE A 2 70.72 11.61 35.24
C PHE A 2 70.73 10.18 34.70
N GLU A 3 69.55 9.58 34.54
CA GLU A 3 69.28 8.84 33.31
C GLU A 3 67.84 9.14 32.87
N GLY A 4 67.75 9.96 31.82
CA GLY A 4 66.51 10.54 31.35
C GLY A 4 65.56 9.48 30.83
N ALA A 5 64.40 9.37 31.46
CA ALA A 5 63.26 8.66 30.90
C ALA A 5 62.93 9.28 29.54
N MET A 6 63.36 8.62 28.46
CA MET A 6 62.99 8.94 27.09
C MET A 6 61.45 8.92 27.05
N LYS A 7 60.82 10.10 27.08
CA LYS A 7 59.37 10.24 26.90
C LYS A 7 59.04 9.89 25.46
N PHE A 8 58.87 8.60 25.18
CA PHE A 8 58.29 8.12 23.93
C PHE A 8 56.84 8.62 23.85
N ARG A 9 56.60 9.75 23.16
CA ARG A 9 55.26 10.20 22.80
C ARG A 9 54.73 9.35 21.66
N LEU A 10 54.23 8.17 22.00
CA LEU A 10 53.51 7.32 21.07
C LEU A 10 52.14 7.91 20.76
N LYS A 11 51.82 8.06 19.47
CA LYS A 11 50.56 8.68 19.04
C LYS A 11 49.37 7.83 19.47
N TYR A 12 48.29 8.51 19.85
CA TYR A 12 47.01 7.90 20.19
C TYR A 12 46.99 7.04 21.47
N VAL A 13 48.02 7.09 22.30
CA VAL A 13 48.02 6.44 23.63
C VAL A 13 47.38 7.36 24.66
N VAL A 14 46.41 6.85 25.42
CA VAL A 14 45.73 7.55 26.52
C VAL A 14 45.77 6.70 27.79
N GLU A 15 45.95 7.36 28.93
CA GLU A 15 45.85 6.75 30.25
C GLU A 15 44.42 6.87 30.78
N ASP A 16 43.92 5.81 31.39
CA ASP A 16 42.62 5.80 32.05
C ASP A 16 42.72 5.07 33.38
N THR A 17 42.11 5.64 34.41
CA THR A 17 42.14 5.06 35.76
C THR A 17 40.84 4.30 35.97
N ASP A 18 40.92 3.01 36.26
CA ASP A 18 39.72 2.23 36.52
C ASP A 18 39.07 2.60 37.87
N ARG A 19 37.84 2.13 38.09
CA ARG A 19 37.07 2.35 39.33
C ARG A 19 37.72 1.79 40.60
N HIS A 20 38.83 1.06 40.48
CA HIS A 20 39.62 0.50 41.58
C HIS A 20 40.98 1.20 41.72
N GLY A 21 41.21 2.32 41.02
CA GLY A 21 42.42 3.14 41.12
C GLY A 21 43.60 2.67 40.26
N ASN A 22 43.44 1.64 39.42
CA ASN A 22 44.54 1.15 38.59
C ASN A 22 44.65 1.96 37.29
N VAL A 23 45.82 2.54 37.04
CA VAL A 23 46.14 3.22 35.77
C VAL A 23 46.36 2.20 34.66
N ARG A 24 45.64 2.34 33.55
CA ARG A 24 45.72 1.46 32.38
C ARG A 24 45.95 2.28 31.12
N LEU A 25 46.75 1.74 30.21
CA LEU A 25 47.07 2.36 28.91
C LEU A 25 46.12 1.85 27.82
N TYR A 26 45.69 2.75 26.94
CA TYR A 26 44.81 2.44 25.81
C TYR A 26 45.30 3.13 24.53
N TYR A 27 45.10 2.48 23.38
CA TYR A 27 45.22 3.11 22.06
C TYR A 27 43.84 3.57 21.57
N ARG A 28 43.70 4.85 21.21
CA ARG A 28 42.45 5.48 20.79
C ARG A 28 42.56 6.24 19.47
N ARG A 29 42.00 5.67 18.40
CA ARG A 29 41.93 6.28 17.05
C ARG A 29 40.59 5.92 16.39
N ASN A 30 39.97 6.86 15.67
CA ASN A 30 38.70 6.65 14.93
C ASN A 30 37.56 6.04 15.77
N GLY A 31 37.39 6.48 17.02
CA GLY A 31 36.32 6.01 17.90
C GLY A 31 36.54 4.62 18.54
N ARG A 32 37.59 3.87 18.14
CA ARG A 32 37.95 2.58 18.75
C ARG A 32 38.92 2.79 19.91
N LYS A 33 38.67 2.11 21.03
CA LYS A 33 39.53 2.11 22.24
C LYS A 33 40.00 0.68 22.51
N THR A 34 41.30 0.42 22.36
CA THR A 34 41.91 -0.89 22.60
C THR A 34 42.84 -0.81 23.80
N ARG A 35 42.75 -1.77 24.73
CA ARG A 35 43.64 -1.82 25.91
C ARG A 35 45.04 -2.26 25.50
N LEU A 36 46.06 -1.58 25.99
CA LEU A 36 47.47 -1.95 25.84
C LEU A 36 47.92 -2.63 27.14
N ARG A 37 48.46 -3.84 27.05
CA ARG A 37 48.93 -4.60 28.22
C ARG A 37 50.37 -4.25 28.56
N GLY A 38 50.70 -4.29 29.86
CA GLY A 38 52.04 -3.99 30.35
C GLY A 38 52.33 -2.49 30.49
N PRO A 39 53.46 -2.13 31.14
CA PRO A 39 53.89 -0.74 31.26
C PRO A 39 54.34 -0.18 29.91
N ALA A 40 54.28 1.15 29.78
CA ALA A 40 54.69 1.83 28.54
C ALA A 40 56.13 1.45 28.15
N GLY A 41 56.29 0.93 26.93
CA GLY A 41 57.57 0.47 26.39
C GLY A 41 57.90 -1.01 26.62
N SER A 42 57.07 -1.78 27.36
CA SER A 42 57.28 -3.23 27.51
C SER A 42 57.07 -4.00 26.20
N PRO A 43 57.58 -5.24 26.08
CA PRO A 43 57.35 -6.08 24.90
C PRO A 43 55.86 -6.30 24.60
N GLU A 44 55.05 -6.54 25.62
CA GLU A 44 53.60 -6.73 25.52
C GLU A 44 52.90 -5.44 25.09
N PHE A 45 53.34 -4.31 25.63
CA PHE A 45 52.81 -2.99 25.29
C PHE A 45 53.13 -2.64 23.82
N LEU A 46 54.36 -2.87 23.37
CA LEU A 46 54.78 -2.59 22.00
C LEU A 46 54.09 -3.52 21.00
N LEU A 47 53.83 -4.77 21.39
CA LEU A 47 53.09 -5.74 20.57
C LEU A 47 51.63 -5.32 20.42
N ASP A 48 50.95 -4.99 21.52
CA ASP A 48 49.57 -4.50 21.49
C ASP A 48 49.46 -3.14 20.78
N TYR A 49 50.45 -2.26 20.96
CA TYR A 49 50.50 -0.96 20.29
C TYR A 49 50.68 -1.13 18.77
N ARG A 50 51.61 -1.98 18.32
CA ARG A 50 51.78 -2.29 16.89
C ARG A 50 50.54 -2.95 16.30
N ALA A 51 49.87 -3.84 17.05
CA ALA A 51 48.64 -4.48 16.60
C ALA A 51 47.45 -3.49 16.52
N ALA A 52 47.36 -2.52 17.43
CA ALA A 52 46.32 -1.49 17.42
C ALA A 52 46.61 -0.36 16.42
N ALA A 53 47.89 -0.07 16.16
CA ALA A 53 48.35 0.94 15.21
C ALA A 53 48.40 0.42 13.77
N ALA A 54 48.58 -0.90 13.59
CA ALA A 54 48.28 -1.57 12.35
C ALA A 54 46.80 -1.32 12.06
N GLU A 55 46.52 -0.49 11.05
CA GLU A 55 45.18 -0.43 10.49
C GLU A 55 44.77 -1.89 10.23
N PRO A 56 43.57 -2.33 10.66
CA PRO A 56 43.09 -3.60 10.19
C PRO A 56 43.24 -3.51 8.67
N LYS A 57 44.10 -4.35 8.08
CA LYS A 57 43.89 -4.76 6.71
C LYS A 57 42.48 -5.27 6.78
N SER A 58 41.54 -4.41 6.39
CA SER A 58 40.16 -4.81 6.22
C SER A 58 40.29 -6.15 5.51
N PRO A 59 39.58 -7.21 5.96
CA PRO A 59 39.34 -8.29 5.02
C PRO A 59 38.94 -7.55 3.75
N THR A 60 39.58 -7.87 2.64
CA THR A 60 39.21 -7.36 1.34
C THR A 60 37.75 -7.75 1.18
N ASN A 61 36.88 -6.89 1.72
CA ASN A 61 35.59 -6.61 1.22
C ASN A 61 35.96 -6.40 -0.22
N LYS A 62 35.63 -7.39 -1.04
CA LYS A 62 35.18 -7.10 -2.38
C LYS A 62 34.15 -6.00 -2.15
N THR A 63 34.59 -4.75 -2.18
CA THR A 63 33.78 -3.65 -2.61
C THR A 63 33.29 -4.13 -3.96
N GLU A 64 32.13 -4.79 -3.94
CA GLU A 64 31.26 -4.84 -5.10
C GLU A 64 31.33 -3.43 -5.67
N GLN A 65 31.77 -3.32 -6.92
CA GLN A 65 31.91 -2.04 -7.60
C GLN A 65 30.58 -1.31 -7.50
N THR A 66 30.44 -0.41 -6.53
CA THR A 66 29.38 0.57 -6.51
C THR A 66 29.66 1.50 -7.69
N GLY A 67 29.02 1.24 -8.83
CA GLY A 67 28.90 2.23 -9.90
C GLY A 67 28.95 1.73 -11.34
N ARG A 68 29.49 0.54 -11.64
CA ARG A 68 29.56 0.11 -13.05
C ARG A 68 28.31 -0.65 -13.46
N VAL A 69 27.32 0.07 -13.97
CA VAL A 69 26.18 -0.53 -14.67
C VAL A 69 26.69 -1.16 -15.97
N VAL A 70 26.65 -2.49 -16.05
CA VAL A 70 27.08 -3.24 -17.25
C VAL A 70 26.24 -2.80 -18.46
N PRO A 71 26.85 -2.32 -19.57
CA PRO A 71 26.09 -1.92 -20.76
C PRO A 71 25.21 -3.07 -21.27
N ARG A 72 24.02 -2.73 -21.77
CA ARG A 72 23.02 -3.70 -22.28
C ARG A 72 22.55 -4.76 -21.28
N SER A 73 22.80 -4.57 -19.98
CA SER A 73 22.25 -5.44 -18.94
C SER A 73 20.81 -5.08 -18.55
N ILE A 74 20.13 -5.95 -17.82
CA ILE A 74 18.80 -5.67 -17.26
C ILE A 74 18.83 -4.45 -16.34
N ARG A 75 19.88 -4.30 -15.53
CA ARG A 75 20.08 -3.13 -14.66
C ARG A 75 20.25 -1.87 -15.48
N TRP A 76 20.99 -1.92 -16.58
CA TRP A 76 21.11 -0.80 -17.51
C TRP A 76 19.76 -0.38 -18.07
N LEU A 77 18.95 -1.33 -18.54
CA LEU A 77 17.61 -1.06 -19.04
C LEU A 77 16.70 -0.44 -17.97
N CYS A 78 16.76 -0.94 -16.73
CA CYS A 78 16.06 -0.34 -15.59
C CYS A 78 16.47 1.13 -15.37
N VAL A 79 17.77 1.44 -15.42
CA VAL A 79 18.27 2.82 -15.26
C VAL A 79 17.76 3.73 -16.38
N GLN A 80 17.76 3.28 -17.63
CA GLN A 80 17.17 4.05 -18.74
C GLN A 80 15.67 4.26 -18.54
N TYR A 81 14.95 3.21 -18.16
CA TYR A 81 13.53 3.28 -17.89
C TYR A 81 13.21 4.30 -16.79
N PHE A 82 13.98 4.32 -15.70
CA PHE A 82 13.80 5.27 -14.61
C PHE A 82 14.03 6.73 -15.00
N LYS A 83 14.79 7.00 -16.07
CA LYS A 83 15.00 8.35 -16.61
C LYS A 83 13.95 8.75 -17.65
N SER A 84 13.23 7.78 -18.21
CA SER A 84 12.26 8.01 -19.29
C SER A 84 11.03 8.80 -18.83
N ALA A 85 10.44 9.58 -19.74
CA ALA A 85 9.15 10.26 -19.50
C ALA A 85 8.05 9.27 -19.09
N MET A 86 8.04 8.07 -19.68
CA MET A 86 7.10 6.98 -19.33
C MET A 86 7.13 6.59 -17.84
N PHE A 87 8.28 6.74 -17.17
CA PHE A 87 8.39 6.49 -15.74
C PHE A 87 8.10 7.74 -14.92
N GLN A 88 8.59 8.90 -15.36
CA GLN A 88 8.43 10.18 -14.65
C GLN A 88 6.98 10.65 -14.59
N GLU A 89 6.15 10.33 -15.58
CA GLU A 89 4.70 10.63 -15.58
C GLU A 89 3.89 9.76 -14.61
N LEU A 90 4.46 8.67 -14.08
CA LEU A 90 3.76 7.82 -13.12
C LEU A 90 3.59 8.54 -11.78
N ASP A 91 2.50 8.24 -11.06
CA ASP A 91 2.34 8.71 -9.69
C ASP A 91 3.58 8.31 -8.83
N PRO A 92 4.09 9.21 -7.96
CA PRO A 92 5.31 8.95 -7.19
C PRO A 92 5.30 7.64 -6.40
N ARG A 93 4.12 7.20 -5.91
CA ARG A 93 4.00 5.90 -5.24
C ARG A 93 4.22 4.75 -6.21
N THR A 94 3.69 4.86 -7.42
CA THR A 94 3.87 3.88 -8.50
C THR A 94 5.35 3.81 -8.91
N GLN A 95 6.03 4.95 -9.04
CA GLN A 95 7.47 5.01 -9.29
C GLN A 95 8.24 4.25 -8.20
N LYS A 96 8.00 4.57 -6.92
CA LYS A 96 8.66 3.91 -5.79
C LYS A 96 8.47 2.40 -5.77
N VAL A 97 7.23 1.92 -5.96
CA VAL A 97 6.92 0.47 -5.96
C VAL A 97 7.57 -0.22 -7.15
N ARG A 98 7.42 0.35 -8.36
CA ARG A 98 7.96 -0.25 -9.59
C ARG A 98 9.48 -0.33 -9.55
N ARG A 99 10.15 0.73 -9.09
CA ARG A 99 11.60 0.76 -8.87
C ARG A 99 12.04 -0.33 -7.90
N ALA A 100 11.41 -0.42 -6.72
CA ALA A 100 11.77 -1.43 -5.72
C ALA A 100 11.62 -2.87 -6.25
N ILE A 101 10.57 -3.15 -7.04
CA ILE A 101 10.37 -4.47 -7.66
C ILE A 101 11.47 -4.79 -8.67
N LEU A 102 11.79 -3.85 -9.56
CA LEU A 102 12.82 -4.04 -10.60
C LEU A 102 14.23 -4.13 -10.01
N GLU A 103 14.53 -3.35 -8.97
CA GLU A 103 15.80 -3.43 -8.24
C GLU A 103 15.94 -4.78 -7.54
N ARG A 104 14.87 -5.27 -6.88
CA ARG A 104 14.87 -6.60 -6.28
C ARG A 104 15.05 -7.71 -7.32
N PHE A 105 14.44 -7.57 -8.50
CA PHE A 105 14.68 -8.48 -9.61
C PHE A 105 16.15 -8.47 -10.02
N CYS A 106 16.75 -7.29 -10.19
CA CYS A 106 18.17 -7.15 -10.56
C CYS A 106 19.12 -7.75 -9.50
N GLN A 107 18.75 -7.71 -8.22
CA GLN A 107 19.53 -8.29 -7.13
C GLN A 107 19.38 -9.82 -7.05
N ASN A 108 18.28 -10.39 -7.57
CA ASN A 108 18.04 -11.83 -7.47
C ASN A 108 19.03 -12.62 -8.34
N LYS A 109 19.91 -13.40 -7.70
CA LYS A 109 20.91 -14.27 -8.35
C LYS A 109 21.71 -13.56 -9.46
N GLY A 110 22.04 -12.28 -9.25
CA GLY A 110 22.81 -11.46 -10.19
C GLY A 110 22.11 -11.20 -11.53
N ASP A 111 20.77 -11.34 -11.61
CA ASP A 111 20.04 -11.16 -12.88
C ASP A 111 20.21 -9.76 -13.47
N GLY A 112 20.50 -8.75 -12.64
CA GLY A 112 20.69 -7.37 -13.08
C GLY A 112 21.82 -7.19 -14.08
N ASP A 113 22.90 -7.98 -13.98
CA ASP A 113 24.08 -7.81 -14.83
C ASP A 113 24.01 -8.67 -16.10
N LYS A 114 22.98 -9.51 -16.24
CA LYS A 114 22.75 -10.33 -17.43
C LYS A 114 22.22 -9.47 -18.58
N PRO A 115 22.53 -9.82 -19.86
CA PRO A 115 22.04 -9.08 -21.01
C PRO A 115 20.51 -9.09 -21.08
N PHE A 116 19.88 -7.91 -21.19
CA PHE A 116 18.42 -7.84 -21.27
C PHE A 116 17.87 -8.48 -22.55
N ALA A 117 18.67 -8.49 -23.63
CA ALA A 117 18.29 -9.09 -24.91
C ALA A 117 18.16 -10.63 -24.86
N LEU A 118 18.75 -11.28 -23.86
CA LEU A 118 18.72 -12.74 -23.69
C LEU A 118 17.69 -13.20 -22.65
N LEU A 119 16.93 -12.27 -22.04
CA LEU A 119 15.88 -12.63 -21.10
C LEU A 119 14.67 -13.17 -21.87
N LEU A 120 14.29 -14.40 -21.58
CA LEU A 120 13.19 -15.10 -22.27
C LEU A 120 12.07 -15.42 -21.27
N HIS A 121 10.86 -15.64 -21.78
CA HIS A 121 9.68 -15.96 -20.96
C HIS A 121 9.92 -17.13 -19.99
N ARG A 122 10.68 -18.16 -20.41
CA ARG A 122 11.07 -19.29 -19.53
C ARG A 122 11.87 -18.85 -18.30
N HIS A 123 12.78 -17.88 -18.43
CA HIS A 123 13.58 -17.38 -17.30
C HIS A 123 12.70 -16.63 -16.31
N ILE A 124 11.73 -15.86 -16.83
CA ILE A 124 10.76 -15.13 -16.01
C ILE A 124 9.81 -16.10 -15.29
N ARG A 125 9.37 -17.19 -15.94
CA ARG A 125 8.58 -18.26 -15.29
C ARG A 125 9.33 -18.88 -14.12
N VAL A 126 10.61 -19.20 -14.26
CA VAL A 126 11.44 -19.69 -13.15
C VAL A 126 11.43 -18.69 -11.97
N ARG A 127 11.62 -17.39 -12.22
CA ARG A 127 11.58 -16.37 -11.15
C ARG A 127 10.20 -16.21 -10.52
N ARG A 128 9.14 -16.38 -11.31
CA ARG A 128 7.76 -16.34 -10.82
C ARG A 128 7.48 -17.54 -9.91
N ASP A 129 7.92 -18.72 -10.30
CA ASP A 129 7.65 -19.97 -9.60
C ASP A 129 8.51 -20.11 -8.33
N GLU A 130 9.71 -19.52 -8.30
CA GLU A 130 10.49 -19.29 -7.06
C GLU A 130 9.75 -18.43 -6.02
N MET A 131 8.65 -17.81 -6.39
CA MET A 131 7.79 -16.98 -5.54
C MET A 131 6.37 -17.56 -5.43
N ALA A 132 6.19 -18.86 -5.67
CA ALA A 132 4.89 -19.51 -5.63
C ALA A 132 4.18 -19.40 -4.26
N ASP A 133 4.94 -19.31 -3.18
CA ASP A 133 4.47 -19.04 -1.81
C ASP A 133 3.82 -17.65 -1.66
N ARG A 134 4.10 -16.73 -2.59
CA ARG A 134 3.64 -15.33 -2.59
C ARG A 134 3.15 -14.90 -3.97
N PRO A 135 2.01 -15.45 -4.46
CA PRO A 135 1.52 -15.24 -5.82
C PRO A 135 1.41 -13.78 -6.24
N GLU A 136 0.91 -12.90 -5.37
CA GLU A 136 0.73 -11.47 -5.70
C GLU A 136 2.05 -10.73 -5.89
N ALA A 137 3.09 -11.09 -5.14
CA ALA A 137 4.41 -10.54 -5.34
C ALA A 137 5.01 -11.04 -6.65
N ALA A 138 4.78 -12.31 -7.01
CA ALA A 138 5.27 -12.91 -8.25
C ALA A 138 4.61 -12.21 -9.46
N ASN A 139 3.28 -12.05 -9.39
CA ASN A 139 2.50 -11.35 -10.40
C ASN A 139 2.91 -9.87 -10.52
N SER A 140 3.25 -9.21 -9.42
CA SER A 140 3.73 -7.83 -9.43
C SER A 140 5.10 -7.70 -10.11
N MET A 141 6.00 -8.68 -9.91
CA MET A 141 7.26 -8.76 -10.65
C MET A 141 7.02 -8.91 -12.15
N VAL A 142 6.17 -9.86 -12.57
CA VAL A 142 5.83 -10.04 -14.00
C VAL A 142 5.23 -8.75 -14.59
N LYS A 143 4.31 -8.09 -13.87
CA LYS A 143 3.75 -6.79 -14.29
C LYS A 143 4.83 -5.72 -14.45
N ALA A 144 5.79 -5.64 -13.53
CA ALA A 144 6.88 -4.66 -13.61
C ALA A 144 7.79 -4.92 -14.83
N LEU A 145 8.16 -6.18 -15.07
CA LEU A 145 8.96 -6.57 -16.24
C LEU A 145 8.22 -6.30 -17.56
N ARG A 146 6.91 -6.58 -17.64
CA ARG A 146 6.10 -6.22 -18.80
C ARG A 146 6.16 -4.72 -19.09
N GLN A 147 6.13 -3.89 -18.07
CA GLN A 147 6.24 -2.43 -18.26
C GLN A 147 7.65 -1.99 -18.66
N LEU A 148 8.69 -2.63 -18.11
CA LEU A 148 10.08 -2.38 -18.49
C LEU A 148 10.32 -2.69 -19.97
N TYR A 149 9.82 -3.83 -20.47
CA TYR A 149 9.98 -4.21 -21.87
C TYR A 149 9.02 -3.46 -22.81
N ARG A 150 7.86 -2.97 -22.34
CA ARG A 150 7.08 -1.99 -23.10
C ARG A 150 7.83 -0.68 -23.32
N PHE A 151 8.60 -0.23 -22.32
CA PHE A 151 9.52 0.88 -22.51
C PHE A 151 10.61 0.50 -23.51
N ALA A 152 11.22 -0.68 -23.38
CA ALA A 152 12.27 -1.14 -24.30
C ALA A 152 11.80 -1.18 -25.77
N LEU A 153 10.57 -1.64 -26.02
CA LEU A 153 9.92 -1.63 -27.33
C LEU A 153 9.71 -0.22 -27.88
N ARG A 154 9.19 0.70 -27.05
CA ARG A 154 8.87 2.07 -27.49
C ARG A 154 10.08 2.95 -27.74
N TYR A 155 11.23 2.59 -27.17
CA TYR A 155 12.49 3.34 -27.26
C TYR A 155 13.54 2.54 -28.06
N ASP A 156 13.10 1.57 -28.86
CA ASP A 156 13.95 0.77 -29.77
C ASP A 156 15.16 0.11 -29.09
N HIS A 157 15.02 -0.24 -27.80
CA HIS A 157 16.03 -1.01 -27.06
C HIS A 157 15.89 -2.52 -27.29
N HIS A 158 14.68 -3.01 -27.58
CA HIS A 158 14.38 -4.43 -27.77
C HIS A 158 13.15 -4.63 -28.67
N GLU A 159 13.06 -5.74 -29.40
CA GLU A 159 12.01 -6.02 -30.41
C GLU A 159 10.82 -6.84 -29.89
N ASP A 160 10.98 -7.57 -28.78
CA ASP A 160 9.90 -8.36 -28.14
C ASP A 160 9.72 -8.00 -26.65
N ASN A 161 8.55 -8.33 -26.08
CA ASN A 161 8.33 -8.33 -24.64
C ASN A 161 8.22 -9.77 -24.10
N PRO A 162 9.32 -10.35 -23.58
CA PRO A 162 9.31 -11.73 -23.08
C PRO A 162 8.38 -11.91 -21.88
N ALA A 163 8.03 -10.84 -21.15
CA ALA A 163 7.17 -10.93 -19.98
C ALA A 163 5.66 -10.98 -20.35
N ASP A 164 5.27 -10.57 -21.56
CA ASP A 164 3.85 -10.61 -21.98
C ASP A 164 3.35 -12.06 -22.14
N LYS A 165 4.25 -12.99 -22.49
CA LYS A 165 4.00 -14.44 -22.64
C LYS A 165 3.99 -15.22 -21.32
N VAL A 166 4.16 -14.55 -20.18
CA VAL A 166 4.26 -15.20 -18.86
C VAL A 166 2.94 -15.07 -18.11
N GLU A 167 2.35 -16.19 -17.74
CA GLU A 167 1.08 -16.26 -17.03
C GLU A 167 1.22 -15.77 -15.59
N TYR A 168 0.13 -15.29 -15.01
CA TYR A 168 0.07 -14.98 -13.59
C TYR A 168 -0.22 -16.24 -12.77
N LEU A 169 0.34 -16.33 -11.57
CA LEU A 169 -0.08 -17.30 -10.57
C LEU A 169 -1.48 -16.96 -10.08
N LYS A 170 -2.27 -17.98 -9.75
CA LYS A 170 -3.59 -17.78 -9.11
C LYS A 170 -3.38 -17.14 -7.74
N GLY A 171 -4.02 -16.00 -7.52
CA GLY A 171 -4.04 -15.30 -6.24
C GLY A 171 -5.32 -15.56 -5.46
N ASN A 172 -5.48 -14.87 -4.33
CA ASN A 172 -6.71 -14.90 -3.55
C ASN A 172 -7.86 -14.25 -4.37
N ALA A 173 -8.83 -15.08 -4.78
CA ALA A 173 -9.98 -14.65 -5.59
C ALA A 173 -10.92 -13.70 -4.83
N ASP A 174 -11.00 -13.81 -3.51
CA ASP A 174 -11.89 -13.01 -2.65
C ASP A 174 -11.25 -11.67 -2.29
N GLY A 175 -9.91 -11.62 -2.26
CA GLY A 175 -9.13 -10.45 -1.91
C GLY A 175 -9.27 -10.10 -0.42
N PHE A 176 -9.42 -8.82 -0.10
CA PHE A 176 -9.60 -8.39 1.29
C PHE A 176 -10.95 -8.85 1.87
N HIS A 177 -10.94 -9.33 3.11
CA HIS A 177 -12.14 -9.63 3.89
C HIS A 177 -13.09 -8.42 3.93
N SER A 178 -14.38 -8.65 3.70
CA SER A 178 -15.43 -7.63 3.87
C SER A 178 -15.99 -7.77 5.27
N TRP A 179 -16.06 -6.68 6.02
CA TRP A 179 -16.51 -6.74 7.40
C TRP A 179 -17.98 -7.16 7.47
N SER A 180 -18.31 -8.02 8.43
CA SER A 180 -19.68 -8.35 8.78
C SER A 180 -20.27 -7.31 9.75
N LEU A 181 -21.60 -7.31 9.92
CA LEU A 181 -22.26 -6.45 10.89
C LEU A 181 -21.80 -6.75 12.33
N ALA A 182 -21.63 -8.03 12.68
CA ALA A 182 -21.14 -8.43 13.99
C ALA A 182 -19.69 -7.98 14.25
N GLU A 183 -18.84 -7.97 13.21
CA GLU A 183 -17.48 -7.44 13.33
C GLU A 183 -17.46 -5.91 13.48
N ILE A 184 -18.39 -5.22 12.81
CA ILE A 184 -18.58 -3.77 12.99
C ILE A 184 -19.04 -3.51 14.43
N GLU A 185 -20.10 -4.16 14.89
CA GLU A 185 -20.63 -4.03 16.26
C GLU A 185 -19.55 -4.28 17.31
N LYS A 186 -18.79 -5.37 17.19
CA LYS A 186 -17.67 -5.67 18.10
C LYS A 186 -16.60 -4.56 18.12
N PHE A 187 -16.30 -3.95 16.98
CA PHE A 187 -15.38 -2.83 16.92
C PHE A 187 -15.96 -1.58 17.59
N GLU A 188 -17.26 -1.33 17.43
CA GLU A 188 -17.99 -0.22 18.05
C GLU A 188 -18.07 -0.37 19.57
N ASP A 189 -18.30 -1.58 20.08
CA ASP A 189 -18.30 -1.90 21.51
C ASP A 189 -16.93 -1.70 22.15
N THR A 190 -15.86 -2.07 21.42
CA THR A 190 -14.48 -1.90 21.90
C THR A 190 -14.05 -0.43 21.84
N HIS A 191 -14.50 0.31 20.82
CA HIS A 191 -14.07 1.68 20.53
C HIS A 191 -15.29 2.62 20.53
N PRO A 192 -15.67 3.20 21.69
CA PRO A 192 -16.85 4.05 21.80
C PRO A 192 -16.70 5.38 21.03
N ILE A 193 -17.82 6.08 20.86
CA ILE A 193 -17.85 7.44 20.29
C ILE A 193 -16.95 8.36 21.13
N GLY A 194 -16.24 9.25 20.42
CA GLY A 194 -15.20 10.09 21.00
C GLY A 194 -13.78 9.54 20.82
N THR A 195 -13.63 8.28 20.40
CA THR A 195 -12.32 7.71 20.08
C THR A 195 -11.92 7.93 18.61
N PRO A 196 -10.61 8.11 18.30
CA PRO A 196 -10.14 8.17 16.91
C PRO A 196 -10.44 6.91 16.10
N ALA A 197 -10.51 5.75 16.76
CA ALA A 197 -10.85 4.47 16.14
C ALA A 197 -12.31 4.46 15.65
N ARG A 198 -13.25 4.91 16.51
CA ARG A 198 -14.68 5.03 16.15
C ARG A 198 -14.89 6.00 14.99
N LEU A 199 -14.25 7.17 15.04
CA LEU A 199 -14.30 8.15 13.95
C LEU A 199 -13.76 7.58 12.63
N ALA A 200 -12.64 6.86 12.68
CA ALA A 200 -12.06 6.22 11.49
C ALA A 200 -12.98 5.18 10.86
N LEU A 201 -13.65 4.37 11.69
CA LEU A 201 -14.66 3.40 11.25
C LEU A 201 -15.84 4.13 10.58
N ALA A 202 -16.40 5.15 11.24
CA ALA A 202 -17.54 5.92 10.74
C ALA A 202 -17.23 6.59 9.40
N LEU A 203 -16.09 7.30 9.30
CA LEU A 203 -15.66 7.91 8.04
C LEU A 203 -15.53 6.87 6.93
N ALA A 204 -14.96 5.69 7.21
CA ALA A 204 -14.81 4.63 6.21
C ALA A 204 -16.15 4.05 5.74
N LEU A 205 -17.10 3.81 6.65
CA LEU A 205 -18.40 3.21 6.34
C LEU A 205 -19.35 4.18 5.64
N TYR A 206 -19.50 5.39 6.17
CA TYR A 206 -20.46 6.37 5.64
C TYR A 206 -20.02 7.00 4.31
N THR A 207 -18.70 7.13 4.08
CA THR A 207 -18.20 7.68 2.81
C THR A 207 -17.82 6.59 1.81
N GLY A 208 -17.57 5.36 2.27
CA GLY A 208 -17.06 4.27 1.45
C GLY A 208 -15.67 4.52 0.85
N GLN A 209 -14.89 5.49 1.36
CA GLN A 209 -13.66 5.96 0.70
C GLN A 209 -12.42 5.16 1.05
N ARG A 210 -11.37 5.31 0.23
CA ARG A 210 -10.12 4.56 0.43
C ARG A 210 -9.33 5.20 1.55
N ARG A 211 -8.51 4.40 2.22
CA ARG A 211 -7.57 4.82 3.25
C ARG A 211 -6.75 6.08 2.91
N ALA A 212 -6.36 6.28 1.64
CA ALA A 212 -5.59 7.46 1.23
C ALA A 212 -6.43 8.74 1.18
N ASP A 213 -7.75 8.62 1.04
CA ASP A 213 -8.71 9.71 1.06
C ASP A 213 -9.10 10.04 2.52
N LEU A 214 -9.40 9.00 3.32
CA LEU A 214 -9.84 9.15 4.71
C LEU A 214 -8.88 9.99 5.57
N VAL A 215 -7.57 9.83 5.37
CA VAL A 215 -6.55 10.55 6.16
C VAL A 215 -6.43 12.03 5.81
N VAL A 216 -7.05 12.48 4.72
CA VAL A 216 -7.01 13.87 4.25
C VAL A 216 -8.31 14.60 4.60
N PHE A 217 -9.41 13.89 4.84
CA PHE A 217 -10.67 14.50 5.25
C PHE A 217 -10.50 15.36 6.50
N GLY A 218 -11.16 16.51 6.48
CA GLY A 218 -11.07 17.54 7.49
C GLY A 218 -12.03 18.67 7.19
N LYS A 219 -12.13 19.65 8.10
CA LYS A 219 -13.12 20.74 8.06
C LYS A 219 -13.15 21.49 6.73
N GLN A 220 -11.99 21.70 6.11
CA GLN A 220 -11.85 22.34 4.79
C GLN A 220 -12.59 21.65 3.63
N HIS A 221 -12.92 20.37 3.78
CA HIS A 221 -13.67 19.59 2.79
C HIS A 221 -15.18 19.65 3.02
N VAL A 222 -15.64 20.27 4.12
CA VAL A 222 -17.06 20.33 4.47
C VAL A 222 -17.63 21.68 4.08
N ARG A 223 -18.74 21.67 3.31
CA ARG A 223 -19.51 22.87 2.95
C ARG A 223 -20.99 22.53 2.96
N ASP A 224 -21.78 23.31 3.69
CA ASP A 224 -23.25 23.18 3.74
C ASP A 224 -23.75 21.74 4.02
N GLY A 225 -23.04 21.01 4.90
CA GLY A 225 -23.36 19.61 5.25
C GLY A 225 -22.84 18.57 4.25
N TRP A 226 -22.07 18.95 3.23
CA TRP A 226 -21.51 18.05 2.23
C TRP A 226 -20.00 17.92 2.38
N LEU A 227 -19.51 16.68 2.28
CA LEU A 227 -18.10 16.35 2.16
C LEU A 227 -17.69 16.34 0.68
N ILE A 228 -16.89 17.33 0.28
CA ILE A 228 -16.51 17.60 -1.10
C ILE A 228 -15.01 17.32 -1.28
N PHE A 229 -14.65 16.39 -2.18
CA PHE A 229 -13.26 16.00 -2.40
C PHE A 229 -13.03 15.37 -3.77
N THR A 230 -11.76 15.22 -4.15
CA THR A 230 -11.34 14.41 -5.30
C THR A 230 -10.58 13.19 -4.81
N GLN A 231 -10.96 11.99 -5.26
CA GLN A 231 -10.29 10.77 -4.86
C GLN A 231 -8.79 10.81 -5.21
N HIS A 232 -7.94 10.46 -4.25
CA HIS A 232 -6.49 10.49 -4.38
C HIS A 232 -5.98 9.54 -5.48
N LYS A 233 -6.57 8.34 -5.56
CA LYS A 233 -6.22 7.35 -6.60
C LYS A 233 -6.77 7.82 -7.93
N GLY A 234 -5.87 8.03 -8.89
CA GLY A 234 -6.24 8.45 -10.26
C GLY A 234 -6.35 9.96 -10.45
N ARG A 235 -6.18 10.78 -9.39
CA ARG A 235 -6.30 12.26 -9.46
C ARG A 235 -5.50 12.92 -10.58
N ASN A 236 -4.30 12.42 -10.88
CA ASN A 236 -3.42 13.00 -11.90
C ASN A 236 -3.75 12.59 -13.35
N ARG A 237 -4.68 11.65 -13.56
CA ARG A 237 -4.97 11.08 -14.89
C ARG A 237 -6.46 11.06 -15.22
N SER A 238 -7.28 10.72 -14.24
CA SER A 238 -8.71 10.51 -14.37
C SER A 238 -9.38 10.88 -13.04
N PRO A 239 -9.42 12.18 -12.69
CA PRO A 239 -9.94 12.64 -11.40
C PRO A 239 -11.42 12.23 -11.24
N VAL A 240 -11.78 11.86 -10.02
CA VAL A 240 -13.16 11.56 -9.62
C VAL A 240 -13.48 12.48 -8.45
N ARG A 241 -14.25 13.53 -8.74
CA ARG A 241 -14.76 14.47 -7.74
C ARG A 241 -16.09 13.94 -7.22
N LEU A 242 -16.24 13.95 -5.90
CA LEU A 242 -17.42 13.46 -5.20
C LEU A 242 -17.89 14.52 -4.20
N GLU A 243 -19.21 14.54 -4.00
CA GLU A 243 -19.89 15.27 -2.95
C GLU A 243 -20.79 14.27 -2.24
N ILE A 244 -20.55 14.06 -0.95
CA ILE A 244 -21.28 13.07 -0.14
C ILE A 244 -21.90 13.80 1.03
N PRO A 245 -23.22 13.68 1.28
CA PRO A 245 -23.84 14.33 2.41
C PRO A 245 -23.31 13.73 3.72
N ILE A 246 -22.99 14.59 4.67
CA ILE A 246 -22.65 14.18 6.03
C ILE A 246 -23.97 14.03 6.79
N ILE A 247 -24.37 12.78 7.02
CA ILE A 247 -25.57 12.49 7.80
C ILE A 247 -25.34 12.82 9.28
N GLN A 248 -26.43 13.01 10.02
CA GLN A 248 -26.41 13.45 11.42
C GLN A 248 -25.56 12.56 12.32
N GLU A 249 -25.57 11.25 12.10
CA GLU A 249 -24.80 10.28 12.86
C GLU A 249 -23.29 10.47 12.65
N LEU A 250 -22.85 10.67 11.41
CA LEU A 250 -21.45 10.95 11.12
C LEU A 250 -21.03 12.31 11.72
N GLN A 251 -21.88 13.33 11.60
CA GLN A 251 -21.63 14.64 12.19
C GLN A 251 -21.45 14.55 13.71
N THR A 252 -22.34 13.84 14.39
CA THR A 252 -22.28 13.61 15.85
C THR A 252 -20.96 12.93 16.26
N ILE A 253 -20.51 11.93 15.51
CA ILE A 253 -19.23 11.24 15.79
C ILE A 253 -18.04 12.18 15.55
N ILE A 254 -18.07 13.02 14.51
CA ILE A 254 -17.04 14.03 14.24
C ILE A 254 -16.97 15.03 15.40
N ASP A 255 -18.11 15.53 15.86
CA ASP A 255 -18.18 16.58 16.89
C ASP A 255 -17.75 16.08 18.27
N GLN A 256 -18.02 14.81 18.58
CA GLN A 256 -17.65 14.20 19.87
C GLN A 256 -16.22 13.67 19.91
N THR A 257 -15.51 13.62 18.78
CA THR A 257 -14.15 13.06 18.71
C THR A 257 -13.12 14.17 18.58
N PRO A 258 -12.00 14.14 19.35
CA PRO A 258 -10.90 15.06 19.13
C PRO A 258 -10.34 14.95 17.71
N THR A 259 -10.38 16.07 16.97
CA THR A 259 -9.88 16.19 15.60
C THR A 259 -8.74 17.21 15.53
N GLY A 260 -7.95 17.15 14.45
CA GLY A 260 -6.96 18.19 14.16
C GLY A 260 -7.55 19.35 13.36
N ASP A 261 -6.74 20.40 13.17
CA ASP A 261 -7.17 21.62 12.47
C ASP A 261 -7.50 21.36 10.99
N LEU A 262 -6.63 20.61 10.30
CA LEU A 262 -6.73 20.35 8.86
C LEU A 262 -7.33 18.99 8.52
N ALA A 263 -7.23 18.02 9.41
CA ALA A 263 -7.66 16.65 9.19
C ALA A 263 -8.38 16.10 10.42
N PHE A 264 -9.46 15.34 10.18
CA PHE A 264 -10.23 14.69 11.22
C PHE A 264 -9.42 13.58 11.92
N LEU A 265 -8.63 12.83 11.15
CA LEU A 265 -7.82 11.73 11.67
C LEU A 265 -6.37 12.16 11.90
N VAL A 266 -6.01 12.33 13.18
CA VAL A 266 -4.67 12.74 13.61
C VAL A 266 -3.99 11.70 14.50
N THR A 267 -2.66 11.73 14.46
CA THR A 267 -1.79 10.99 15.38
C THR A 267 -1.86 11.56 16.80
N ALA A 268 -1.28 10.85 17.78
CA ALA A 268 -1.14 11.34 19.15
C ALA A 268 -0.38 12.69 19.27
N PHE A 269 0.37 13.08 18.24
CA PHE A 269 1.08 14.36 18.16
C PHE A 269 0.28 15.45 17.41
N ASN A 270 -1.03 15.25 17.24
CA ASN A 270 -1.93 16.13 16.47
C ASN A 270 -1.47 16.40 15.02
N ARG A 271 -0.75 15.45 14.42
CA ARG A 271 -0.37 15.51 13.00
C ARG A 271 -1.26 14.60 12.16
N PRO A 272 -1.69 15.01 10.96
CA PRO A 272 -2.43 14.14 10.04
C PRO A 272 -1.68 12.82 9.80
N PHE A 273 -2.42 11.72 9.72
CA PHE A 273 -1.78 10.44 9.41
C PHE A 273 -1.24 10.41 7.97
N THR A 274 -0.11 9.73 7.78
CA THR A 274 0.22 9.19 6.46
C THR A 274 -0.71 8.00 6.16
N SER A 275 -1.01 7.74 4.87
CA SER A 275 -1.87 6.60 4.50
C SER A 275 -1.38 5.26 5.08
N ASN A 276 -0.06 5.00 5.04
CA ASN A 276 0.51 3.77 5.62
C ASN A 276 0.46 3.78 7.15
N GLY A 277 0.79 4.91 7.78
CA GLY A 277 0.74 5.05 9.24
C GLY A 277 -0.67 4.80 9.79
N PHE A 278 -1.68 5.37 9.14
CA PHE A 278 -3.08 5.12 9.46
C PHE A 278 -3.45 3.64 9.27
N GLY A 279 -3.02 3.00 8.18
CA GLY A 279 -3.27 1.57 7.98
C GLY A 279 -2.70 0.70 9.10
N ASN A 280 -1.48 0.99 9.55
CA ASN A 280 -0.85 0.28 10.67
C ASN A 280 -1.56 0.56 11.99
N ARG A 281 -2.00 1.81 12.23
CA ARG A 281 -2.74 2.16 13.44
C ARG A 281 -4.12 1.49 13.46
N PHE A 282 -4.82 1.47 12.33
CA PHE A 282 -6.11 0.82 12.18
C PHE A 282 -6.02 -0.68 12.42
N ARG A 283 -4.97 -1.34 11.92
CA ARG A 283 -4.68 -2.76 12.23
C ARG A 283 -4.59 -2.99 13.74
N LYS A 284 -3.88 -2.12 14.48
CA LYS A 284 -3.82 -2.21 15.95
C LYS A 284 -5.19 -2.07 16.60
N TRP A 285 -6.03 -1.13 16.15
CA TRP A 285 -7.40 -0.99 16.67
C TRP A 285 -8.26 -2.23 16.40
N CYS A 286 -8.09 -2.87 15.24
CA CYS A 286 -8.74 -4.15 14.97
C CYS A 286 -8.20 -5.27 15.87
N ASP A 287 -6.90 -5.30 16.17
CA ASP A 287 -6.31 -6.29 17.08
C ASP A 287 -6.80 -6.09 18.52
N GLU A 288 -6.93 -4.84 18.97
CA GLU A 288 -7.52 -4.45 20.26
C GLU A 288 -8.98 -4.95 20.39
N ALA A 289 -9.74 -4.96 19.29
CA ALA A 289 -11.10 -5.52 19.22
C ALA A 289 -11.13 -7.04 18.95
N GLY A 290 -9.98 -7.72 18.87
CA GLY A 290 -9.90 -9.14 18.54
C GLY A 290 -10.45 -9.49 17.16
N LEU A 291 -10.19 -8.64 16.15
CA LEU A 291 -10.66 -8.74 14.77
C LEU A 291 -9.48 -8.91 13.79
N SER A 292 -8.69 -9.97 13.98
CA SER A 292 -7.39 -10.19 13.28
C SER A 292 -7.48 -10.30 11.75
N ASN A 293 -8.65 -10.66 11.21
CA ASN A 293 -8.97 -10.76 9.78
C ASN A 293 -9.42 -9.42 9.15
N CYS A 294 -9.79 -8.43 9.97
CA CYS A 294 -10.41 -7.19 9.53
C CYS A 294 -9.40 -6.09 9.20
N SER A 295 -9.60 -5.31 8.14
CA SER A 295 -8.74 -4.16 7.82
C SER A 295 -9.53 -2.98 7.29
N VAL A 296 -8.95 -1.78 7.33
CA VAL A 296 -9.60 -0.57 6.77
C VAL A 296 -9.99 -0.72 5.30
N HIS A 297 -9.27 -1.53 4.52
CA HIS A 297 -9.64 -1.76 3.12
C HIS A 297 -10.92 -2.59 2.99
N GLY A 298 -11.18 -3.47 3.95
CA GLY A 298 -12.41 -4.27 4.02
C GLY A 298 -13.66 -3.41 4.25
N LEU A 299 -13.52 -2.26 4.92
CA LEU A 299 -14.65 -1.37 5.22
C LEU A 299 -15.26 -0.75 3.97
N ARG A 300 -14.46 -0.48 2.92
CA ARG A 300 -15.00 0.00 1.64
C ARG A 300 -15.89 -1.04 0.97
N LYS A 301 -15.55 -2.33 1.10
CA LYS A 301 -16.41 -3.41 0.62
C LYS A 301 -17.66 -3.52 1.46
N ALA A 302 -17.52 -3.45 2.79
CA ALA A 302 -18.63 -3.49 3.72
C ALA A 302 -19.63 -2.34 3.50
N ALA A 303 -19.14 -1.12 3.26
CA ALA A 303 -19.98 0.03 2.91
C ALA A 303 -20.80 -0.22 1.64
N ALA A 304 -20.16 -0.71 0.56
CA ALA A 304 -20.85 -1.01 -0.68
C ALA A 304 -21.86 -2.17 -0.54
N ALA A 305 -21.50 -3.21 0.22
CA ALA A 305 -22.39 -4.34 0.51
C ALA A 305 -23.61 -3.88 1.32
N ARG A 306 -23.41 -3.09 2.38
CA ARG A 306 -24.49 -2.56 3.23
C ARG A 306 -25.46 -1.69 2.43
N LEU A 307 -24.96 -0.81 1.57
CA LEU A 307 -25.82 -0.02 0.69
C LEU A 307 -26.66 -0.92 -0.24
N ALA A 308 -26.08 -2.00 -0.77
CA ALA A 308 -26.84 -2.96 -1.58
C ALA A 308 -27.88 -3.74 -0.78
N GLU A 309 -27.59 -4.09 0.47
CA GLU A 309 -28.53 -4.73 1.40
C GLU A 309 -29.68 -3.79 1.78
N LEU A 310 -29.45 -2.48 1.78
CA LEU A 310 -30.48 -1.44 1.92
C LEU A 310 -31.29 -1.21 0.63
N GLY A 311 -31.00 -1.97 -0.44
CA GLY A 311 -31.71 -1.87 -1.71
C GLY A 311 -31.22 -0.75 -2.62
N CYS A 312 -30.08 -0.10 -2.32
CA CYS A 312 -29.49 0.86 -3.23
C CYS A 312 -29.10 0.19 -4.54
N THR A 313 -29.43 0.86 -5.64
CA THR A 313 -29.00 0.53 -6.99
C THR A 313 -27.47 0.63 -7.11
N GLU A 314 -26.91 -0.03 -8.13
CA GLU A 314 -25.46 0.08 -8.38
C GLU A 314 -25.03 1.54 -8.62
N GLN A 315 -25.89 2.36 -9.23
CA GLN A 315 -25.59 3.77 -9.50
C GLN A 315 -25.54 4.62 -8.22
N GLU A 316 -26.46 4.40 -7.27
CA GLU A 316 -26.42 5.05 -5.95
C GLU A 316 -25.17 4.62 -5.15
N ILE A 317 -24.79 3.34 -5.22
CA ILE A 317 -23.55 2.88 -4.60
C ILE A 317 -22.33 3.50 -5.27
N MET A 318 -22.35 3.62 -6.60
CA MET A 318 -21.27 4.25 -7.37
C MET A 318 -21.14 5.75 -7.08
N SER A 319 -22.23 6.47 -6.85
CA SER A 319 -22.20 7.90 -6.51
C SER A 319 -21.53 8.16 -5.16
N ILE A 320 -21.70 7.26 -4.20
CA ILE A 320 -21.04 7.33 -2.89
C ILE A 320 -19.59 6.85 -3.01
N THR A 321 -19.37 5.65 -3.58
CA THR A 321 -18.05 5.02 -3.57
C THR A 321 -17.09 5.57 -4.64
N GLY A 322 -17.59 6.25 -5.68
CA GLY A 322 -16.79 6.79 -6.78
C GLY A 322 -16.22 5.76 -7.74
N HIS A 323 -16.90 4.61 -7.92
CA HIS A 323 -16.55 3.68 -8.99
C HIS A 323 -17.12 4.21 -10.32
N ARG A 324 -16.32 4.15 -11.39
CA ARG A 324 -16.76 4.56 -12.75
C ARG A 324 -17.45 3.45 -13.52
N THR A 325 -17.22 2.20 -13.13
CA THR A 325 -17.84 1.03 -13.76
C THR A 325 -18.47 0.15 -12.70
N SER A 326 -19.58 -0.50 -13.05
CA SER A 326 -20.32 -1.39 -12.16
C SER A 326 -19.53 -2.64 -11.78
N LYS A 327 -18.60 -3.09 -12.63
CA LYS A 327 -17.86 -4.36 -12.44
C LYS A 327 -17.26 -4.54 -11.03
N GLU A 328 -16.69 -3.48 -10.43
CA GLU A 328 -16.16 -3.54 -9.07
C GLU A 328 -17.28 -3.56 -8.01
N VAL A 329 -18.36 -2.80 -8.21
CA VAL A 329 -19.52 -2.77 -7.33
C VAL A 329 -20.26 -4.10 -7.33
N THR A 330 -20.57 -4.65 -8.51
CA THR A 330 -21.19 -5.97 -8.69
C THR A 330 -20.37 -7.05 -7.97
N ARG A 331 -19.03 -6.97 -7.96
CA ARG A 331 -18.20 -7.93 -7.21
C ARG A 331 -18.50 -7.88 -5.70
N TYR A 332 -18.74 -6.70 -5.14
CA TYR A 332 -19.03 -6.54 -3.70
C TYR A 332 -20.49 -6.85 -3.36
N THR A 333 -21.41 -6.66 -4.30
CA THR A 333 -22.86 -6.75 -4.06
C THR A 333 -23.49 -8.05 -4.56
N ARG A 334 -22.74 -8.90 -5.27
CA ARG A 334 -23.22 -10.16 -5.88
C ARG A 334 -23.99 -11.08 -4.94
N ALA A 335 -23.52 -11.26 -3.71
CA ALA A 335 -24.16 -12.14 -2.73
C ALA A 335 -25.36 -11.48 -2.04
N ALA A 336 -25.31 -10.16 -1.82
CA ALA A 336 -26.25 -9.43 -0.98
C ALA A 336 -27.57 -9.02 -1.68
N SER A 337 -27.62 -9.02 -3.02
CA SER A 337 -28.54 -8.11 -3.72
C SER A 337 -29.64 -8.74 -4.56
N GLN A 338 -29.70 -10.05 -4.81
CA GLN A 338 -30.76 -10.55 -5.70
C GLN A 338 -32.16 -10.44 -5.07
N LYS A 339 -32.34 -10.99 -3.85
CA LYS A 339 -33.64 -10.99 -3.16
C LYS A 339 -34.12 -9.58 -2.82
N THR A 340 -33.26 -8.76 -2.21
CA THR A 340 -33.59 -7.38 -1.82
C THR A 340 -33.88 -6.49 -3.03
N ARG A 341 -33.15 -6.64 -4.15
CA ARG A 341 -33.46 -5.87 -5.37
C ARG A 341 -34.79 -6.29 -5.97
N ALA A 342 -35.12 -7.58 -5.97
CA ALA A 342 -36.43 -8.05 -6.43
C ALA A 342 -37.56 -7.49 -5.55
N GLU A 343 -37.40 -7.53 -4.23
CA GLU A 343 -38.38 -6.98 -3.28
C GLU A 343 -38.54 -5.46 -3.44
N SER A 344 -37.45 -4.70 -3.53
CA SER A 344 -37.51 -3.26 -3.76
C SER A 344 -38.11 -2.90 -5.12
N ALA A 345 -37.79 -3.65 -6.18
CA ALA A 345 -38.34 -3.41 -7.52
C ALA A 345 -39.85 -3.66 -7.54
N LEU A 346 -40.30 -4.77 -6.94
CA LEU A 346 -41.72 -5.10 -6.84
C LEU A 346 -42.47 -4.11 -5.93
N ARG A 347 -41.87 -3.65 -4.82
CA ARG A 347 -42.45 -2.59 -3.97
C ARG A 347 -42.65 -1.28 -4.74
N ARG A 348 -41.69 -0.87 -5.58
CA ARG A 348 -41.81 0.33 -6.42
C ARG A 348 -42.89 0.14 -7.50
N MET A 349 -42.90 -1.02 -8.16
CA MET A 349 -43.93 -1.38 -9.13
C MET A 349 -45.34 -1.39 -8.51
N SER A 350 -45.49 -1.89 -7.29
CA SER A 350 -46.79 -1.89 -6.58
C SER A 350 -47.19 -0.50 -6.07
N ALA A 351 -46.22 0.34 -5.68
CA ALA A 351 -46.47 1.70 -5.22
C ALA A 351 -46.88 2.64 -6.37
N GLU A 352 -46.33 2.44 -7.57
CA GLU A 352 -46.75 3.12 -8.80
C GLU A 352 -48.11 2.62 -9.34
N GLN A 353 -48.65 1.52 -8.82
CA GLN A 353 -49.94 0.92 -9.21
C GLN A 353 -51.13 1.35 -8.34
N THR A 354 -51.18 2.61 -7.89
CA THR A 354 -52.40 3.25 -7.35
C THR A 354 -52.88 4.37 -8.28
N PRO A 355 -54.20 4.61 -8.38
CA PRO A 355 -54.95 4.38 -9.61
C PRO A 355 -55.06 5.66 -10.45
N ASP A 356 -54.17 5.81 -11.41
CA ASP A 356 -54.58 6.45 -12.66
C ASP A 356 -53.83 5.77 -13.81
N LYS A 357 -54.60 5.01 -14.59
CA LYS A 357 -54.17 4.17 -15.73
C LYS A 357 -53.67 2.77 -15.35
N SER A 358 -54.53 1.97 -14.73
CA SER A 358 -54.43 0.52 -14.89
C SER A 358 -54.68 0.17 -16.36
N VAL A 359 -53.67 -0.27 -17.09
CA VAL A 359 -53.88 -1.06 -18.31
C VAL A 359 -54.01 -2.51 -17.86
N PRO A 360 -55.19 -3.15 -17.96
CA PRO A 360 -55.32 -4.56 -17.61
C PRO A 360 -54.43 -5.39 -18.54
N LEU A 361 -53.56 -6.22 -17.97
CA LEU A 361 -52.74 -7.16 -18.75
C LEU A 361 -53.52 -8.41 -19.19
N LEU A 362 -54.82 -8.48 -18.92
CA LEU A 362 -55.69 -9.60 -19.27
C LEU A 362 -57.11 -9.09 -19.54
N ASP A 363 -57.30 -8.37 -20.65
CA ASP A 363 -58.63 -8.35 -21.29
C ASP A 363 -58.67 -9.46 -22.33
N GLY A 364 -59.63 -10.36 -22.15
CA GLY A 364 -59.77 -11.59 -22.90
C GLY A 364 -59.73 -11.37 -24.40
N VAL A 365 -59.01 -12.27 -25.07
CA VAL A 365 -59.06 -12.44 -26.53
C VAL A 365 -60.53 -12.67 -26.91
N VAL A 366 -61.20 -11.62 -27.39
CA VAL A 366 -62.48 -11.76 -28.06
C VAL A 366 -62.18 -12.46 -29.39
N SER A 367 -62.65 -13.69 -29.49
CA SER A 367 -62.78 -14.46 -30.73
C SER A 367 -63.43 -13.60 -31.81
N SER A 368 -62.63 -13.00 -32.69
CA SER A 368 -63.15 -12.35 -33.90
C SER A 368 -63.33 -13.40 -34.98
N GLY A 369 -64.54 -13.94 -35.06
CA GLY A 369 -64.98 -14.81 -36.14
C GLY A 369 -64.85 -14.08 -37.49
N THR A 370 -64.03 -14.63 -38.39
CA THR A 370 -64.01 -14.20 -39.79
C THR A 370 -65.26 -14.78 -40.47
N LYS A 371 -66.22 -13.91 -40.79
CA LYS A 371 -67.29 -14.25 -41.74
C LYS A 371 -66.67 -14.46 -43.12
N ALA A 372 -66.74 -15.68 -43.61
CA ALA A 372 -66.59 -15.98 -45.03
C ALA A 372 -67.88 -15.59 -45.76
N GLN A 373 -67.76 -14.85 -46.87
CA GLN A 373 -68.63 -14.86 -48.06
C GLN A 373 -68.01 -13.94 -49.13
N SER A 374 -67.43 -14.51 -50.20
CA SER A 374 -68.00 -14.63 -51.56
C SER A 374 -68.21 -13.26 -52.22
N LYS A 375 -67.56 -12.88 -53.33
CA LYS A 375 -67.36 -13.56 -54.60
C LYS A 375 -66.17 -12.95 -55.34
#